data_AF-A0A6I5RJ75-F1
#
_entry.id   AF-A0A6I5RJ75-F1
#
_cell.length_a   1.000
_cell.length_b   1.000
_cell.length_c   1.000
_cell.angle_alpha   90.00
_cell.angle_beta   90.00
_cell.angle_gamma   90.00
#
_symmetry.space_group_name_H-M   'P 1'
#
loop_
_entity.id
_entity.type
_entity.pdbx_description
1 polymer ?
#
loop_
_entity_poly.entity_id
_entity_poly.type
_entity_poly.pdbx_seq_one_letter_code
_entity_poly.pdbx_strand_id
1 'polypeptide(L)' 'CPDGNQMVMGGSNPNALILHIERLNDLDHLLTLGCDWLSDYLANNLDLDEDQRNLCVRPTQ' A
#
# COMPACT_ATOMS: atom_id res chain seq x y z
N CYS A 1 -2.84 14.61 -5.27
CA CYS A 1 -2.87 16.03 -5.64
C CYS A 1 -2.20 16.23 -6.99
N PRO A 2 -2.51 17.30 -7.77
CA PRO A 2 -2.17 17.37 -9.19
C PRO A 2 -0.68 17.57 -9.53
N ASP A 3 0.21 17.46 -8.55
CA ASP A 3 1.67 17.54 -8.68
C ASP A 3 2.39 16.22 -8.36
N GLY A 4 1.66 15.19 -7.89
CA GLY A 4 2.24 13.88 -7.57
C GLY A 4 3.13 13.83 -6.32
N ASN A 5 3.39 14.96 -5.65
CA ASN A 5 4.30 15.05 -4.50
C ASN A 5 3.69 14.64 -3.17
N GLN A 6 2.36 14.44 -3.14
CA GLN A 6 1.63 14.06 -1.95
C GLN A 6 0.68 12.90 -2.24
N MET A 7 0.86 11.79 -1.52
CA MET A 7 -0.13 10.73 -1.43
C MET A 7 -0.92 10.86 -0.14
N VAL A 8 -2.22 10.62 -0.23
CA VAL A 8 -3.11 10.56 0.92
C VAL A 8 -3.64 9.15 1.00
N MET A 9 -3.34 8.45 2.09
CA MET A 9 -3.89 7.14 2.39
C MET A 9 -4.96 7.29 3.46
N GLY A 10 -6.18 6.88 3.12
CA GLY A 10 -7.32 6.81 4.02
C GLY A 10 -7.73 5.37 4.24
N GLY A 11 -8.17 5.06 5.45
CA GLY A 11 -8.71 3.75 5.84
C GLY A 11 -9.98 3.89 6.65
N SER A 12 -10.35 2.83 7.38
CA SER A 12 -11.51 2.83 8.29
C SER A 12 -11.34 3.73 9.52
N ASN A 13 -10.11 4.17 9.82
CA ASN A 13 -9.84 5.18 10.83
C ASN A 13 -10.09 6.60 10.27
N PRO A 14 -10.62 7.53 11.07
CA PRO A 14 -10.91 8.91 10.64
C PRO A 14 -9.65 9.75 10.34
N ASN A 15 -8.47 9.22 10.64
CA ASN A 15 -7.20 9.88 10.39
C ASN A 15 -6.68 9.48 9.01
N ALA A 16 -6.38 10.49 8.19
CA ALA A 16 -5.68 10.30 6.93
C ALA A 16 -4.17 10.40 7.14
N LEU A 17 -3.41 9.48 6.53
CA LEU A 17 -1.95 9.58 6.48
C LEU A 17 -1.55 10.36 5.21
N ILE A 18 -0.80 11.45 5.39
CA ILE A 18 -0.24 12.24 4.30
C ILE A 18 1.23 11.87 4.13
N LEU A 19 1.58 11.34 2.97
CA LEU A 19 2.95 10.99 2.59
C LEU A 19 3.53 12.08 1.68
N HIS A 20 4.65 12.67 2.09
CA HIS A 20 5.44 13.62 1.29
C HIS A 20 6.45 12.86 0.43
N ILE A 21 6.18 12.78 -0.86
CA ILE A 21 6.90 11.95 -1.84
C ILE A 21 8.15 12.64 -2.38
N GLU A 22 8.19 13.96 -2.33
CA GLU A 22 9.33 14.81 -2.74
C GLU A 22 10.67 14.48 -2.07
N ARG A 23 10.67 13.66 -1.00
CA ARG A 23 11.88 13.20 -0.29
C ARG A 23 12.33 11.79 -0.72
N LEU A 24 11.56 11.14 -1.58
CA LEU A 24 11.76 9.78 -2.03
C LEU A 24 12.28 9.84 -3.46
N ASN A 25 13.60 9.67 -3.63
CA ASN A 25 14.27 9.78 -4.95
C ASN A 25 13.74 8.80 -6.01
N ASP A 26 12.98 7.78 -5.61
CA ASP A 26 12.37 6.79 -6.51
C ASP A 26 11.04 6.30 -5.92
N LEU A 27 9.98 7.09 -6.14
CA LEU A 27 8.64 6.77 -5.67
C LEU A 27 8.14 5.44 -6.26
N ASP A 28 8.36 5.21 -7.55
CA ASP A 28 7.83 4.05 -8.24
C ASP A 28 8.46 2.77 -7.69
N HIS A 29 9.76 2.80 -7.37
CA HIS A 29 10.42 1.70 -6.70
C HIS A 29 9.89 1.45 -5.29
N LEU A 30 9.64 2.50 -4.51
CA LEU A 30 9.06 2.38 -3.16
C LEU A 30 7.61 1.89 -3.17
N LEU A 31 6.82 2.33 -4.13
CA LEU A 31 5.47 1.82 -4.36
C LEU A 31 5.51 0.33 -4.71
N THR A 32 6.43 -0.08 -5.59
CA THR A 32 6.63 -1.48 -5.96
C THR A 32 6.99 -2.33 -4.75
N LEU A 33 7.98 -1.90 -3.96
CA LEU A 33 8.39 -2.58 -2.73
C LEU A 33 7.26 -2.64 -1.69
N GLY A 34 6.49 -1.56 -1.55
CA GLY A 34 5.33 -1.50 -0.65
C GLY A 34 4.22 -2.46 -1.05
N CYS A 35 3.95 -2.59 -2.36
CA CYS A 35 2.99 -3.55 -2.88
C CYS A 35 3.45 -5.01 -2.69
N ASP A 36 4.74 -5.29 -2.93
CA ASP A 36 5.30 -6.63 -2.70
C ASP A 36 5.23 -6.99 -1.21
N TRP A 37 5.65 -6.08 -0.33
CA TRP A 37 5.56 -6.26 1.12
C TRP A 37 4.13 -6.49 1.61
N LEU A 38 3.17 -5.69 1.13
CA LEU A 38 1.77 -5.83 1.52
C LEU A 38 1.19 -7.16 1.04
N SER A 39 1.51 -7.57 -0.19
CA SER A 39 1.10 -8.87 -0.75
C SER A 39 1.63 -10.02 0.11
N ASP A 40 2.91 -9.98 0.48
CA ASP A 40 3.53 -11.02 1.30
C ASP A 40 2.95 -11.06 2.72
N TYR A 41 2.70 -9.90 3.32
CA TYR A 41 2.08 -9.80 4.64
C TYR A 41 0.67 -10.39 4.65
N LEU A 42 -0.16 -10.02 3.67
CA LEU A 42 -1.54 -10.52 3.58
C LEU A 42 -1.57 -12.03 3.33
N ALA A 43 -0.66 -12.57 2.52
CA ALA A 43 -0.62 -14.00 2.23
C ALA A 43 -0.15 -14.87 3.41
N ASN A 44 0.79 -14.38 4.22
CA ASN A 44 1.50 -15.20 5.20
C ASN A 44 1.17 -14.88 6.67
N ASN A 45 0.47 -13.79 6.96
CA ASN A 45 0.12 -13.48 8.34
C ASN A 45 -1.00 -14.41 8.86
N LEU A 46 -0.67 -15.15 9.91
CA LEU A 46 -1.57 -16.13 10.54
C LEU A 46 -2.72 -15.48 11.31
N ASP A 47 -2.57 -14.22 11.71
CA ASP A 47 -3.58 -13.47 12.48
C ASP A 47 -4.67 -12.85 11.58
N LEU A 48 -4.57 -13.03 10.26
CA LEU A 48 -5.58 -12.54 9.31
C LEU A 48 -6.55 -13.65 8.91
N ASP A 49 -7.83 -13.28 8.83
CA ASP A 49 -8.90 -14.12 8.29
C ASP A 49 -8.76 -14.28 6.75
N GLU A 50 -9.32 -15.35 6.18
CA GLU A 50 -9.14 -15.69 4.75
C GLU A 50 -9.58 -14.57 3.79
N ASP A 51 -10.64 -13.84 4.14
CA ASP A 51 -11.15 -12.70 3.37
C ASP A 51 -10.14 -11.54 3.35
N GLN A 52 -9.43 -11.31 4.46
CA GLN A 52 -8.39 -10.30 4.57
C GLN A 52 -7.15 -10.66 3.75
N ARG A 53 -6.80 -11.95 3.70
CA ARG A 53 -5.66 -12.44 2.88
C ARG A 53 -5.86 -12.21 1.38
N ASN A 54 -7.10 -12.05 0.94
CA ASN A 54 -7.47 -11.86 -0.46
C ASN A 54 -7.73 -10.38 -0.84
N LEU A 55 -7.42 -9.41 0.02
CA LEU A 55 -7.68 -7.99 -0.26
C LEU A 55 -6.82 -7.39 -1.39
N CYS A 56 -5.67 -7.98 -1.70
CA CYS A 56 -4.72 -7.47 -2.71
C CYS A 56 -4.18 -8.60 -3.62
N VAL A 57 -5.06 -9.48 -4.12
CA VAL A 57 -4.65 -10.47 -5.11
C VAL A 57 -4.30 -9.75 -6.42
N ARG A 58 -3.05 -9.89 -6.88
CA ARG A 58 -2.68 -9.39 -8.21
C ARG A 58 -3.58 -10.06 -9.25
N PRO A 59 -4.26 -9.30 -10.12
CA PRO A 59 -5.01 -9.89 -11.22
C PRO A 59 -4.03 -10.67 -12.09
N THR A 60 -4.24 -11.97 -12.22
CA THR A 60 -3.54 -12.80 -13.19
C THR A 60 -3.92 -12.31 -14.58
N GLN A 61 -2.94 -11.80 -15.33
CA GLN A 61 -3.07 -11.45 -16.73
C GLN A 61 -3.09 -12.71 -17.61
#